data_AF-A0A2U1UXD6-F1
#
_entry.id   AF-A0A2U1UXD6-F1
#
_cell.length_a   1.000
_cell.length_b   1.000
_cell.length_c   1.000
_cell.angle_alpha   90.00
_cell.angle_beta   90.00
_cell.angle_gamma   90.00
#
_symmetry.space_group_name_H-M   'P 1'
#
loop_
_entity.id
_entity.type
_entity.pdbx_description
1 polymer ?
#
loop_
_entity_poly.entity_id
_entity_poly.type
_entity_poly.pdbx_seq_one_letter_code
_entity_poly.pdbx_strand_id
1 'polypeptide(L)' 'MVLDGPINGAAFQAYVDQVLVPELAPGDIVIMDNLGSHKGAGVRPAIKAAGASLLYLPP' A
#
# COMPACT_ATOMS: atom_id res chain seq x y z
N MET A 1 -9.36 -10.10 -2.37
CA MET A 1 -9.51 -10.08 -0.90
C MET A 1 -10.90 -9.59 -0.55
N VAL A 2 -11.60 -10.26 0.37
CA VAL A 2 -12.88 -9.79 0.93
C VAL A 2 -12.64 -9.56 2.42
N LEU A 3 -13.13 -8.43 2.95
CA LEU A 3 -12.98 -8.07 4.36
C LEU A 3 -14.37 -8.02 5.00
N ASP A 4 -14.54 -8.73 6.12
CA ASP A 4 -15.72 -8.59 6.97
C ASP A 4 -15.51 -7.44 7.98
N GLY A 5 -15.62 -6.21 7.47
CA GLY A 5 -15.48 -4.99 8.26
C GLY A 5 -14.83 -3.83 7.50
N PRO A 6 -14.73 -2.65 8.12
CA PRO A 6 -14.06 -1.50 7.52
C PRO A 6 -12.55 -1.76 7.37
N ILE A 7 -11.95 -1.10 6.39
CA ILE A 7 -10.51 -1.14 6.21
C ILE A 7 -9.80 -0.50 7.40
N ASN A 8 -8.70 -1.10 7.84
CA ASN A 8 -7.81 -0.59 8.87
C ASN A 8 -6.35 -0.78 8.44
N GLY A 9 -5.38 -0.34 9.25
CA GLY A 9 -3.96 -0.44 8.90
C GLY A 9 -3.48 -1.87 8.64
N ALA A 10 -3.97 -2.86 9.40
CA ALA A 10 -3.58 -4.26 9.23
C ALA A 10 -4.18 -4.87 7.95
N ALA A 11 -5.46 -4.62 7.70
CA ALA A 11 -6.13 -5.07 6.47
C ALA A 11 -5.53 -4.40 5.22
N PHE A 12 -5.15 -3.12 5.33
CA PHE A 12 -4.47 -2.42 4.24
C PHE A 12 -3.05 -2.96 4.00
N GLN A 13 -2.29 -3.27 5.04
CA GLN A 13 -1.00 -3.93 4.90
C GLN A 13 -1.15 -5.28 4.15
N ALA A 14 -2.14 -6.09 4.52
CA ALA A 14 -2.42 -7.34 3.84
C ALA A 14 -2.78 -7.13 2.36
N TYR A 15 -3.57 -6.10 2.03
CA TYR A 15 -3.82 -5.71 0.64
C TYR A 15 -2.52 -5.35 -0.11
N VAL A 16 -1.65 -4.57 0.52
CA VAL A 16 -0.38 -4.18 -0.10
C VAL A 16 0.46 -5.41 -0.43
N ASP A 17 0.62 -6.31 0.53
CA ASP A 17 1.51 -7.47 0.38
C ASP A 17 0.95 -8.53 -0.57
N GLN A 18 -0.38 -8.77 -0.53
CA GLN A 18 -1.00 -9.89 -1.24
C GLN A 18 -1.62 -9.50 -2.58
N VAL A 19 -1.93 -8.22 -2.79
CA VAL A 19 -2.66 -7.75 -3.99
C VAL A 19 -1.88 -6.70 -4.73
N LEU A 20 -1.40 -5.64 -4.06
CA LEU A 20 -0.73 -4.55 -4.75
C LEU A 20 0.66 -4.96 -5.24
N VAL A 21 1.53 -5.44 -4.35
CA VAL A 21 2.94 -5.77 -4.66
C VAL A 21 3.09 -6.75 -5.84
N PRO A 22 2.30 -7.83 -5.95
CA PRO A 22 2.38 -8.74 -7.09
C PRO A 22 2.11 -8.09 -8.46
N GLU A 23 1.41 -6.96 -8.49
CA GLU A 23 1.05 -6.25 -9.72
C GLU A 23 2.03 -5.12 -10.07
N LEU A 24 3.02 -4.84 -9.21
CA LEU A 24 3.98 -3.76 -9.43
C LEU A 24 5.15 -4.21 -10.30
N ALA A 25 5.57 -3.33 -11.21
CA ALA A 25 6.83 -3.42 -11.91
C ALA A 25 7.86 -2.44 -11.32
N PRO A 26 9.17 -2.76 -11.41
CA PRO A 26 10.22 -1.82 -11.06
C PRO A 26 10.07 -0.50 -11.86
N GLY A 27 10.10 0.63 -11.15
CA GLY A 27 9.89 1.96 -11.73
C GLY A 27 8.47 2.51 -11.60
N ASP A 28 7.50 1.68 -11.21
CA ASP A 28 6.14 2.15 -10.97
C ASP A 28 6.05 3.19 -9.83
N ILE A 29 5.05 4.05 -9.93
CA ILE A 29 4.72 5.05 -8.90
C ILE A 29 3.35 4.73 -8.33
N VAL A 30 3.34 4.33 -7.07
CA VAL A 30 2.11 4.17 -6.30
C VAL A 30 1.70 5.53 -5.73
N ILE A 31 0.50 5.99 -6.07
CA ILE A 31 -0.09 7.20 -5.51
C ILE A 31 -1.21 6.78 -4.55
N MET A 32 -1.11 7.19 -3.29
CA MET A 32 -2.09 6.86 -2.25
C MET A 32 -2.77 8.10 -1.69
N ASP A 33 -4.03 7.96 -1.28
CA ASP A 33 -4.69 8.92 -0.40
C ASP A 33 -3.93 9.02 0.95
N ASN A 34 -4.06 10.14 1.64
CA ASN A 34 -3.33 10.50 2.87
C ASN A 34 -3.96 9.94 4.17
N LEU A 35 -4.84 8.94 4.05
CA LEU A 35 -5.52 8.30 5.17
C LEU A 35 -4.54 7.61 6.13
N GLY A 36 -4.88 7.60 7.42
CA GLY A 36 -4.06 6.97 8.46
C GLY A 36 -3.84 5.47 8.25
N SER A 37 -4.82 4.76 7.70
CA SER A 37 -4.71 3.32 7.36
C SER A 37 -3.63 3.03 6.32
N HIS A 38 -3.29 4.00 5.45
CA HIS A 38 -2.27 3.82 4.41
C HIS A 38 -0.85 3.98 4.94
N LYS A 39 -0.67 4.52 6.15
CA LYS A 39 0.63 4.88 6.71
C LYS A 39 1.22 3.80 7.63
N GLY A 40 0.82 2.54 7.44
CA GLY A 40 1.40 1.40 8.13
C GLY A 40 2.91 1.33 7.90
N ALA A 41 3.68 0.99 8.93
CA ALA A 41 5.15 0.97 8.87
C ALA A 41 5.70 0.04 7.77
N GLY A 42 4.96 -1.00 7.38
CA GLY A 42 5.34 -1.96 6.34
C GLY A 42 4.97 -1.55 4.90
N VAL A 43 4.06 -0.60 4.71
CA VAL A 43 3.52 -0.24 3.38
C VAL A 43 4.61 0.29 2.46
N ARG A 44 5.35 1.30 2.91
CA ARG A 44 6.41 1.92 2.11
C ARG A 44 7.58 0.95 1.84
N PRO A 45 8.09 0.20 2.84
CA PRO A 45 9.10 -0.83 2.59
C PRO A 45 8.68 -1.87 1.56
N ALA A 46 7.46 -2.40 1.64
CA ALA A 46 6.96 -3.41 0.71
C ALA A 46 6.96 -2.92 -0.75
N ILE A 47 6.44 -1.70 -0.97
CA ILE A 47 6.42 -1.07 -2.30
C ILE A 47 7.84 -0.82 -2.83
N LYS A 48 8.75 -0.33 -1.97
CA LYS A 48 10.15 -0.12 -2.36
C LYS A 48 10.87 -1.43 -2.68
N ALA A 49 10.58 -2.50 -1.95
CA ALA A 49 11.16 -3.81 -2.21
C ALA A 49 10.73 -4.37 -3.57
N ALA A 50 9.55 -4.00 -4.07
CA ALA A 50 9.09 -4.30 -5.44
C ALA A 50 9.77 -3.44 -6.52
N GLY A 51 10.68 -2.52 -6.14
CA GLY A 51 11.32 -1.59 -7.08
C GLY A 51 10.46 -0.39 -7.46
N ALA A 52 9.33 -0.18 -6.77
CA ALA A 52 8.42 0.93 -7.00
C ALA A 52 8.61 2.07 -5.97
N SER A 53 8.02 3.22 -6.26
CA SER A 53 8.02 4.39 -5.39
C SER A 53 6.63 4.70 -4.85
N LEU A 54 6.54 5.46 -3.75
CA LEU A 54 5.28 5.79 -3.09
C LEU A 54 5.16 7.29 -2.82
N LEU A 55 4.07 7.89 -3.33
CA LEU A 55 3.64 9.26 -3.09
C LEU A 55 2.28 9.28 -2.39
N TYR A 56 2.08 10.26 -1.50
CA TYR A 56 0.78 10.53 -0.89
C TYR A 56 0.18 11.80 -1.49
N LEU A 57 -1.13 11.80 -1.69
CA LEU A 57 -1.88 13.01 -2.01
C LEU A 57 -1.84 14.00 -0.81
N PRO A 58 -1.96 15.31 -1.05
CA PRO A 58 -2.16 16.29 0.01
C PRO A 58 -3.42 15.98 0.84
N PRO A 59 -3.46 16.37 2.13
CA PRO A 59 -4.67 16.27 2.95
C PRO A 59 -5.75 17.29 2.54
#